data_AF-A0A2U2CPB4-F1
#
_entry.id   AF-A0A2U2CPB4-F1
#
_cell.length_a   1.000
_cell.length_b   1.000
_cell.length_c   1.000
_cell.angle_alpha   90.00
_cell.angle_beta   90.00
_cell.angle_gamma   90.00
#
_symmetry.space_group_name_H-M   'P 1'
#
loop_
_entity.id
_entity.type
_entity.pdbx_description
1 polymer ?
#
loop_
_entity_poly.entity_id
_entity_poly.type
_entity_poly.pdbx_seq_one_letter_code
_entity_poly.pdbx_strand_id
1 'polypeptide(L)' 'MARLLGAVYIVADIATFLYLTFFDGYVYTSWNWLIAIPVNLFLAQIWPIYWLILRPLMGG' A
#
# COMPACT_ATOMS: atom_id res chain seq x y z
N MET A 1 4.66 -1.33 25.09
CA MET A 1 3.54 -0.95 24.20
C MET A 1 4.02 -0.35 22.88
N ALA A 2 4.78 0.75 22.89
CA ALA A 2 5.21 1.45 21.67
C ALA A 2 5.93 0.56 20.62
N ARG A 3 6.80 -0.36 21.08
CA ARG A 3 7.52 -1.27 20.17
C ARG A 3 6.61 -2.29 19.47
N LEU A 4 5.58 -2.78 20.16
CA LEU A 4 4.62 -3.72 19.59
C LEU A 4 3.75 -3.02 18.53
N LEU A 5 3.26 -1.81 18.86
CA LEU A 5 2.48 -1.00 17.93
C LEU A 5 3.30 -0.64 16.68
N GLY A 6 4.59 -0.29 16.86
CA GLY A 6 5.51 -0.06 15.74
C GLY A 6 5.72 -1.30 14.87
N ALA A 7 5.89 -2.48 15.47
CA ALA A 7 6.03 -3.73 14.73
C ALA A 7 4.76 -4.06 13.92
N VAL A 8 3.57 -3.91 14.53
CA VAL A 8 2.29 -4.10 13.83
C VAL A 8 2.15 -3.12 12.67
N TYR A 9 2.53 -1.85 12.89
CA TYR A 9 2.48 -0.84 11.85
C TYR A 9 3.36 -1.21 10.65
N ILE A 10 4.61 -1.64 10.90
CA ILE A 10 5.55 -2.05 9.85
C ILE A 10 5.05 -3.30 9.12
N VAL A 11 4.49 -4.28 9.83
CA VAL A 11 3.93 -5.49 9.20
C VAL A 11 2.76 -5.12 8.28
N ALA A 12 1.87 -4.24 8.72
CA ALA A 12 0.74 -3.76 7.91
C ALA A 12 1.19 -2.91 6.72
N ASP A 13 2.23 -2.09 6.88
CA ASP A 13 2.86 -1.32 5.80
C ASP A 13 3.42 -2.25 4.71
N ILE A 14 4.27 -3.22 5.09
CA ILE A 14 4.85 -4.19 4.16
C ILE A 14 3.73 -4.99 3.46
N ALA A 15 2.74 -5.47 4.22
CA ALA A 15 1.61 -6.21 3.65
C ALA A 15 0.81 -5.36 2.65
N THR A 16 0.58 -4.08 2.95
CA THR A 16 -0.12 -3.15 2.05
C THR A 16 0.70 -2.92 0.78
N PHE A 17 2.01 -2.69 0.90
CA PHE A 17 2.87 -2.52 -0.28
C PHE A 17 2.85 -3.74 -1.19
N LEU A 18 2.94 -4.95 -0.62
CA LEU A 18 2.85 -6.20 -1.39
C LEU A 18 1.48 -6.36 -2.04
N TYR A 19 0.40 -6.05 -1.33
CA TYR A 19 -0.96 -6.08 -1.87
C TYR A 19 -1.10 -5.16 -3.09
N LEU A 20 -0.74 -3.88 -2.95
CA LEU A 20 -0.81 -2.88 -4.01
C LEU A 20 0.05 -3.26 -5.23
N THR A 21 1.20 -3.89 -4.97
CA THR A 21 2.15 -4.22 -6.03
C THR A 21 1.76 -5.47 -6.80
N PHE A 22 1.17 -6.48 -6.16
CA PHE A 22 0.97 -7.79 -6.79
C PHE A 22 -0.49 -8.27 -6.86
N PHE A 23 -1.38 -7.71 -6.05
CA PHE A 23 -2.74 -8.23 -5.85
C PHE A 23 -3.85 -7.22 -6.13
N ASP A 24 -3.54 -5.97 -6.44
CA ASP A 24 -4.52 -4.91 -6.72
C ASP A 24 -4.96 -4.83 -8.20
N GLY A 25 -4.64 -5.86 -8.99
CA GLY A 25 -5.09 -5.98 -10.40
C GLY A 25 -4.42 -5.01 -11.39
N TYR A 26 -3.48 -4.18 -10.93
CA TYR A 26 -2.74 -3.26 -11.79
C TYR A 26 -1.85 -4.02 -12.80
N VAL A 27 -1.98 -3.69 -14.10
CA VAL A 27 -1.18 -4.31 -15.16
C VAL A 27 0.15 -3.59 -15.27
N TYR A 28 1.21 -4.28 -14.84
CA TYR A 28 2.56 -3.75 -14.93
C TYR A 28 3.17 -3.95 -16.33
N THR A 29 3.81 -2.89 -16.83
CA THR A 29 4.58 -2.84 -18.08
C THR A 29 5.99 -2.34 -17.78
N SER A 30 6.97 -2.60 -18.64
CA SER A 30 8.39 -2.33 -18.39
C SER A 30 8.71 -0.91 -17.87
N TRP A 31 7.89 0.08 -18.21
CA TRP A 31 8.10 1.48 -17.81
C TRP A 31 7.24 1.93 -16.63
N ASN A 32 6.03 1.39 -16.46
CA ASN A 32 5.12 1.90 -15.42
C ASN A 32 5.56 1.53 -14.00
N TRP A 33 6.40 0.50 -13.83
CA TRP A 33 7.01 0.15 -12.54
C TRP A 33 7.72 1.35 -11.89
N LEU A 34 8.35 2.22 -12.69
CA LEU A 34 9.07 3.40 -12.21
C LEU A 34 8.16 4.37 -11.45
N ILE A 35 6.87 4.40 -11.78
CA ILE A 35 5.86 5.28 -11.17
C ILE A 35 5.04 4.50 -10.15
N ALA A 36 4.62 3.29 -10.48
CA ALA A 36 3.75 2.47 -9.64
C ALA A 36 4.42 2.09 -8.31
N ILE A 37 5.71 1.73 -8.31
CA ILE A 37 6.43 1.38 -7.07
C ILE A 37 6.44 2.56 -6.07
N PRO A 38 6.89 3.79 -6.44
CA PRO A 38 6.83 4.93 -5.53
C PRO A 38 5.43 5.26 -5.02
N VAL A 39 4.40 5.17 -5.87
CA VAL A 39 3.01 5.41 -5.47
C VAL A 39 2.55 4.37 -4.45
N ASN A 40 2.82 3.08 -4.69
CA ASN A 40 2.46 2.01 -3.76
C ASN A 40 3.20 2.12 -2.43
N LEU A 41 4.48 2.53 -2.44
CA LEU A 41 5.24 2.81 -1.22
C LEU A 41 4.60 3.95 -0.42
N PHE A 42 4.24 5.04 -1.09
CA PHE A 42 3.56 6.16 -0.44
C PHE A 42 2.23 5.72 0.18
N LEU A 43 1.40 4.98 -0.57
CA LEU A 43 0.11 4.49 -0.08
C LEU A 43 0.25 3.49 1.07
N ALA A 44 1.28 2.65 1.07
CA ALA A 44 1.59 1.75 2.18
C ALA A 44 1.93 2.51 3.47
N GLN A 45 2.70 3.61 3.37
CA GLN A 45 3.03 4.44 4.54
C GLN A 45 1.81 5.11 5.16
N ILE A 46 0.76 5.34 4.37
CA ILE A 46 -0.54 5.85 4.84
C ILE A 46 -1.64 4.77 4.78
N TRP A 47 -1.28 3.49 4.97
CA TRP A 47 -2.20 2.36 4.84
C TRP A 47 -3.54 2.52 5.59
N PRO A 48 -3.62 3.09 6.82
CA PRO A 48 -4.91 3.22 7.49
C PRO A 48 -5.86 4.14 6.71
N ILE A 49 -5.33 5.22 6.13
CA ILE A 49 -6.09 6.17 5.32
C ILE A 49 -6.44 5.54 3.97
N TYR A 50 -5.49 4.82 3.35
CA TYR A 50 -5.74 4.12 2.09
C TYR A 50 -6.91 3.14 2.21
N TRP A 51 -6.89 2.24 3.19
CA TRP A 51 -7.91 1.20 3.34
C TRP A 51 -9.26 1.71 3.85
N LEU A 52 -9.25 2.67 4.79
CA LEU A 52 -10.49 3.13 5.42
C LEU A 52 -11.21 4.24 4.64
N ILE A 53 -10.48 5.00 3.81
CA ILE A 53 -11.01 6.19 3.15
C ILE A 53 -10.80 6.11 1.63
N LEU A 54 -9.56 6.02 1.15
CA LEU A 54 -9.30 6.17 -0.29
C LEU A 54 -9.87 5.02 -1.10
N ARG A 55 -9.68 3.78 -0.66
CA ARG A 55 -10.13 2.59 -1.38
C ARG A 55 -11.66 2.48 -1.45
N PRO A 56 -12.44 2.71 -0.38
CA PRO A 56 -13.89 2.77 -0.48
C PRO A 56 -14.42 3.92 -1.38
N LEU A 57 -13.71 5.05 -1.44
CA LEU A 57 -14.14 6.20 -2.25
C LEU A 57 -13.78 6.07 -3.73
N MET A 58 -12.66 5.40 -4.06
CA MET A 58 -12.10 5.38 -5.41
C MET A 58 -12.11 3.99 -6.07
N GLY A 59 -12.31 2.92 -5.29
CA GLY A 59 -12.20 1.52 -5.73
C GLY A 59 -13.51 0.72 -5.65
N GLY A 60 -14.65 1.41 -5.78
CA GLY A 60 -15.98 0.79 -5.94
C GLY A 60 -16.27 0.35 -7.36
#